data_AF-A0A5D3CA52-F1
#
_entry.id   AF-A0A5D3CA52-F1
#
_cell.length_a   1.000
_cell.length_b   1.000
_cell.length_c   1.000
_cell.angle_alpha   90.00
_cell.angle_beta   90.00
_cell.angle_gamma   90.00
#
_symmetry.space_group_name_H-M   'P 1'
#
loop_
_entity.id
_entity.type
_entity.pdbx_description
1 polymer ?
#
loop_
_entity_poly.entity_id
_entity_poly.type
_entity_poly.pdbx_seq_one_letter_code
_entity_poly.pdbx_strand_id
1 'polypeptide(L)'
;MLPLAEWRGAKNAPSTCKEFFNMKHSSARNVIKRAFGVLKSRWTILQEKSYYPVKVQCRTILTCLLHNLIDREMTNFNIEDDIDEVDSTHATTVGDDIHYIETSNEWTPWRDELVEEMFSDWELRNQ
;
A
#
# COMPACT_ATOMS: atom_id res chain seq x y z
N MET A 1 -5.84 -8.47 -15.44
CA MET A 1 -6.39 -7.67 -14.32
C MET A 1 -6.92 -6.37 -14.90
N LEU A 2 -8.23 -6.14 -14.81
CA LEU A 2 -8.87 -4.97 -15.40
C LEU A 2 -8.66 -3.70 -14.53
N PRO A 3 -8.44 -2.52 -15.13
CA PRO A 3 -8.40 -1.24 -14.41
C PRO A 3 -9.66 -1.00 -13.55
N LEU A 4 -9.50 -0.34 -12.39
CA LEU A 4 -10.61 -0.03 -11.48
C LEU A 4 -11.77 0.73 -12.15
N ALA A 5 -11.47 1.56 -13.16
CA ALA A 5 -12.49 2.31 -13.89
C ALA A 5 -13.47 1.42 -14.65
N GLU A 6 -13.04 0.23 -15.08
CA GLU A 6 -13.88 -0.70 -15.83
C GLU A 6 -14.91 -1.38 -14.91
N TRP A 7 -14.62 -1.57 -13.62
CA TRP A 7 -15.56 -2.15 -12.66
C TRP A 7 -16.74 -1.24 -12.26
N ARG A 8 -16.78 0.03 -12.72
CA ARG A 8 -17.82 1.00 -12.34
C ARG A 8 -19.14 0.88 -13.10
N GLY A 9 -19.20 0.09 -14.18
CA GLY A 9 -20.42 -0.11 -14.96
C GLY A 9 -21.29 -1.23 -14.39
N ALA A 10 -22.62 -1.07 -14.38
CA ALA A 10 -23.56 -2.12 -13.96
C ALA A 10 -23.43 -3.42 -14.78
N LYS A 11 -22.93 -3.33 -16.02
CA LYS A 11 -22.63 -4.49 -16.88
C LYS A 11 -21.38 -5.27 -16.45
N ASN A 12 -20.55 -4.69 -15.58
CA ASN A 12 -19.27 -5.23 -15.15
C ASN A 12 -19.32 -5.65 -13.67
N ALA A 13 -20.53 -5.88 -13.13
CA ALA A 13 -20.68 -6.50 -11.83
C ALA A 13 -19.99 -7.88 -11.86
N PRO A 14 -19.21 -8.24 -10.83
CA PRO A 14 -18.54 -9.52 -10.77
C PRO A 14 -19.55 -10.66 -10.84
N SER A 15 -19.33 -11.61 -11.74
CA SER A 15 -20.15 -12.82 -11.89
C SER A 15 -19.48 -14.07 -11.31
N THR A 16 -18.20 -13.98 -10.99
CA THR A 16 -17.39 -15.07 -10.43
C THR A 16 -16.55 -14.59 -9.26
N CYS A 17 -16.20 -15.50 -8.34
CA CYS A 17 -15.33 -15.22 -7.20
C CYS A 17 -13.98 -14.63 -7.65
N LYS A 18 -13.44 -15.12 -8.77
CA LYS A 18 -12.20 -14.61 -9.38
C LYS A 18 -12.33 -13.16 -9.87
N GLU A 19 -13.45 -12.81 -10.50
CA GLU A 19 -13.72 -11.43 -10.93
C GLU A 19 -13.86 -10.51 -9.73
N PHE A 20 -14.56 -10.96 -8.68
CA PHE A 20 -14.73 -10.21 -7.45
C PHE A 20 -13.40 -9.95 -6.74
N PHE A 21 -12.56 -10.98 -6.63
CA PHE A 21 -11.20 -10.83 -6.12
C PHE A 21 -10.39 -9.84 -6.95
N ASN A 22 -10.41 -9.97 -8.28
CA ASN A 22 -9.71 -9.04 -9.17
C ASN A 22 -10.20 -7.60 -9.02
N MET A 23 -11.50 -7.39 -8.83
CA MET A 23 -12.09 -6.09 -8.57
C MET A 23 -11.57 -5.50 -7.25
N LYS A 24 -11.64 -6.25 -6.15
CA LYS A 24 -11.15 -5.81 -4.82
C LYS A 24 -9.65 -5.56 -4.84
N HIS A 25 -8.87 -6.45 -5.45
CA HIS A 25 -7.44 -6.29 -5.65
C HIS A 25 -7.12 -5.04 -6.48
N SER A 26 -7.88 -4.76 -7.53
CA SER A 26 -7.74 -3.54 -8.35
C SER A 26 -8.08 -2.27 -7.57
N SER A 27 -9.08 -2.33 -6.70
CA SER A 27 -9.44 -1.23 -5.80
C SER A 27 -8.32 -0.91 -4.82
N ALA A 28 -7.81 -1.92 -4.11
CA ALA A 28 -6.70 -1.78 -3.17
C ALA A 28 -5.44 -1.24 -3.88
N ARG A 29 -5.09 -1.82 -5.03
CA ARG A 29 -3.95 -1.36 -5.85
C ARG A 29 -4.11 0.10 -6.29
N ASN A 30 -5.33 0.54 -6.59
CA ASN A 30 -5.59 1.93 -6.96
C ASN A 30 -5.36 2.89 -5.79
N VAL A 31 -5.81 2.54 -4.58
CA VAL A 31 -5.55 3.34 -3.37
C VAL A 31 -4.04 3.48 -3.13
N ILE A 32 -3.31 2.37 -3.20
CA ILE A 32 -1.85 2.35 -3.04
C ILE A 32 -1.17 3.23 -4.10
N LYS A 33 -1.54 3.09 -5.38
CA LYS A 33 -0.99 3.93 -6.46
C LYS A 33 -1.26 5.42 -6.25
N ARG A 34 -2.47 5.79 -5.80
CA ARG A 34 -2.82 7.19 -5.50
C ARG A 34 -1.99 7.73 -4.34
N ALA A 35 -1.81 6.94 -3.28
CA ALA A 35 -0.96 7.32 -2.15
C ALA A 35 0.49 7.57 -2.60
N PHE A 36 1.06 6.67 -3.41
CA PHE A 36 2.38 6.89 -4.01
C PHE A 36 2.43 8.11 -4.94
N GLY A 37 1.34 8.42 -5.66
CA GLY A 37 1.24 9.63 -6.48
C GLY A 37 1.33 10.91 -5.65
N VAL A 38 0.56 11.00 -4.55
CA VAL A 38 0.62 12.13 -3.60
C VAL A 38 2.03 12.24 -3.01
N LEU A 39 2.59 11.10 -2.60
CA LEU A 39 3.92 11.03 -2.03
C LEU A 39 4.98 11.56 -3.01
N LYS A 40 4.99 11.12 -4.26
CA LYS A 40 5.91 11.62 -5.29
C LYS A 40 5.68 13.10 -5.65
N SER A 41 4.46 13.59 -5.54
CA SER A 41 4.14 15.01 -5.78
C SER A 41 4.68 15.92 -4.69
N ARG A 42 4.70 15.47 -3.42
CA ARG A 42 5.20 16.25 -2.28
C ARG A 42 6.73 16.23 -2.18
N TRP A 43 7.35 15.09 -2.54
CA TRP A 43 8.77 14.86 -2.32
C TRP A 43 9.50 14.64 -3.65
N THR A 44 10.17 15.69 -4.15
CA THR A 44 10.92 15.66 -5.43
C THR A 44 11.96 14.54 -5.47
N ILE A 45 12.56 14.20 -4.32
CA ILE A 45 13.53 13.10 -4.19
C ILE A 45 12.96 11.72 -4.59
N LEU A 46 11.63 11.56 -4.60
CA LEU A 46 10.96 10.33 -5.01
C LEU A 46 10.50 10.32 -6.48
N GLN A 47 10.71 11.41 -7.22
CA GLN A 47 10.34 11.51 -8.64
C GLN A 47 11.39 10.88 -9.56
N GLU A 48 12.67 11.07 -9.24
CA GLU A 48 13.78 10.53 -10.03
C GLU A 48 14.24 9.16 -9.51
N LYS A 49 14.96 8.42 -10.35
CA LYS A 49 15.64 7.20 -9.92
C LYS A 49 16.72 7.59 -8.93
N SER A 50 16.47 7.32 -7.66
CA SER A 50 17.49 7.47 -6.63
C SER A 50 18.60 6.43 -6.89
N TYR A 51 19.83 6.91 -7.00
CA TYR A 51 21.04 6.07 -7.02
C TYR A 51 21.45 5.64 -5.61
N TYR A 52 20.59 5.82 -4.61
CA TYR A 52 20.90 5.49 -3.23
C TYR A 52 20.73 3.99 -2.97
N PRO A 53 21.52 3.40 -2.06
CA PRO A 53 21.33 2.02 -1.61
C PRO A 53 19.89 1.76 -1.12
N VAL A 54 19.40 0.53 -1.25
CA VAL A 54 18.02 0.13 -0.88
C VAL A 54 17.67 0.55 0.55
N LYS A 55 18.61 0.41 1.50
CA LYS A 55 18.42 0.84 2.90
C LYS A 55 18.08 2.32 3.02
N VAL A 56 18.73 3.18 2.23
CA VAL A 56 18.46 4.61 2.21
C VAL A 56 17.10 4.89 1.56
N GLN A 57 16.77 4.20 0.46
CA GLN A 57 15.46 4.32 -0.18
C GLN A 57 14.32 3.94 0.78
N CYS A 58 14.45 2.82 1.50
CA CYS A 58 13.47 2.38 2.49
C CYS A 58 13.31 3.40 3.63
N ARG A 59 14.42 3.95 4.15
CA ARG A 59 14.38 5.00 5.19
C ARG A 59 13.67 6.26 4.67
N THR A 60 14.01 6.75 3.49
CA THR A 60 13.36 7.92 2.89
C THR A 60 11.86 7.69 2.70
N ILE A 61 11.45 6.53 2.17
CA ILE A 61 10.02 6.19 2.02
C ILE A 61 9.32 6.16 3.38
N LEU A 62 9.93 5.54 4.40
CA LEU A 62 9.37 5.46 5.75
C LEU A 62 9.18 6.87 6.36
N THR A 63 10.20 7.73 6.28
CA THR A 63 10.11 9.12 6.77
C THR A 63 8.97 9.88 6.10
N CYS A 64 8.81 9.73 4.78
CA CYS A 64 7.73 10.42 4.09
C CYS A 64 6.34 9.87 4.43
N LEU A 65 6.20 8.55 4.65
CA LEU A 65 4.95 7.94 5.11
C LEU A 65 4.61 8.41 6.53
N LEU A 66 5.59 8.45 7.43
CA LEU A 66 5.43 8.97 8.78
C LEU A 66 5.03 10.44 8.75
N HIS A 67 5.68 11.27 7.94
CA HIS A 67 5.32 12.67 7.79
C HIS A 67 3.89 12.84 7.28
N ASN A 68 3.47 12.06 6.27
CA ASN A 68 2.09 12.12 5.78
C ASN A 68 1.07 11.65 6.83
N LEU A 69 1.44 10.67 7.66
CA LEU A 69 0.59 10.20 8.76
C LEU A 69 0.47 11.28 9.84
N ILE A 70 1.60 11.86 10.27
CA ILE A 70 1.64 12.94 11.25
C ILE A 70 0.87 14.15 10.72
N ASP A 71 1.09 14.59 9.48
CA ASP A 71 0.35 15.70 8.86
C ASP A 71 -1.16 15.40 8.87
N ARG A 72 -1.58 14.20 8.47
CA ARG A 72 -3.00 13.79 8.50
C ARG A 72 -3.62 13.82 9.91
N GLU A 73 -2.89 13.33 10.91
CA GLU A 73 -3.40 13.21 12.28
C GLU A 73 -3.25 14.53 13.07
N MET A 74 -2.15 15.28 12.88
CA MET A 74 -1.90 16.58 13.53
C MET A 74 -2.67 17.73 12.91
N THR A 75 -3.11 17.66 11.65
CA THR A 75 -4.10 18.63 11.15
C THR A 75 -5.41 18.55 11.95
N ASN A 76 -5.65 17.45 12.68
CA ASN A 76 -6.76 17.30 13.62
C ASN A 76 -6.40 17.64 15.09
N PHE A 77 -5.15 18.01 15.39
CA PHE A 77 -4.66 18.16 16.75
C PHE A 77 -3.91 19.49 16.91
N ASN A 78 -4.57 20.49 17.54
CA ASN A 78 -3.88 21.68 18.03
C ASN A 78 -3.04 21.28 19.24
N ILE A 79 -1.74 21.03 19.08
CA ILE A 79 -0.80 20.93 20.20
C ILE A 79 0.23 22.04 20.03
N GLU A 80 0.35 22.84 21.09
CA GLU A 80 1.38 23.88 21.27
C GLU A 80 2.77 23.25 21.29
N ASP A 81 3.68 23.88 20.55
CA ASP A 81 5.09 23.51 20.38
C ASP A 81 5.84 23.54 21.71
N ASP A 82 6.44 22.41 22.07
CA ASP A 82 7.71 22.39 22.79
C ASP A 82 8.44 21.09 22.42
N ILE A 83 9.36 21.17 21.45
CA ILE A 83 10.17 20.04 21.00
C ILE A 83 11.62 20.31 21.36
N ASP A 84 12.13 19.58 22.34
CA ASP A 84 13.54 19.52 22.68
C ASP A 84 14.29 18.61 21.69
N GLU A 85 15.49 19.04 21.30
CA GLU A 85 16.29 18.52 20.20
C GLU A 85 16.94 17.17 20.59
N VAL A 86 16.42 16.06 20.07
CA VAL A 86 17.02 14.72 20.28
C VAL A 86 17.89 14.33 19.08
N ASP A 87 19.20 14.33 19.30
CA ASP A 87 20.23 13.79 18.40
C ASP A 87 20.03 12.27 18.19
N SER A 88 19.77 11.87 16.95
CA SER A 88 19.52 10.48 16.57
C SER A 88 20.74 9.89 15.86
N THR A 89 21.63 9.25 16.64
CA THR A 89 22.75 8.46 16.12
C THR A 89 22.24 7.12 15.59
N HIS A 90 22.05 7.02 14.27
CA HIS A 90 21.64 5.77 13.62
C HIS A 90 22.80 4.76 13.49
N ALA A 91 22.82 3.74 14.36
CA ALA A 91 23.63 2.55 14.14
C ALA A 91 23.09 1.76 12.92
N THR A 92 23.97 1.48 11.95
CA THR A 92 23.63 0.69 10.76
C THR A 92 23.90 -0.78 11.04
N THR A 93 22.84 -1.55 11.34
CA THR A 93 22.92 -3.02 11.33
C THR A 93 22.89 -3.52 9.88
N VAL A 94 23.94 -4.24 9.50
CA VAL A 94 24.06 -4.92 8.21
C VAL A 94 23.19 -6.18 8.27
N GLY A 95 21.89 -6.01 8.04
CA GLY A 95 20.99 -7.15 7.75
C GLY A 95 21.15 -7.59 6.30
N ASP A 96 21.15 -8.92 6.10
CA ASP A 96 21.24 -9.63 4.82
C ASP A 96 20.30 -9.03 3.76
N ASP A 97 20.86 -8.73 2.59
CA ASP A 97 20.09 -8.30 1.43
C ASP A 97 19.31 -9.50 0.87
N ILE A 98 17.98 -9.38 0.81
CA ILE A 98 17.11 -10.39 0.20
C ILE A 98 17.38 -10.42 -1.30
N HIS A 99 18.08 -11.45 -1.75
CA HIS A 99 18.59 -11.55 -3.13
C HIS A 99 17.62 -12.26 -4.09
N TYR A 100 16.60 -12.97 -3.59
CA TYR A 100 15.67 -13.75 -4.41
C TYR A 100 14.35 -14.07 -3.67
N ILE A 101 13.23 -14.08 -4.41
CA ILE A 101 11.91 -14.48 -3.91
C ILE A 101 11.41 -15.60 -4.83
N GLU A 102 11.30 -16.83 -4.30
CA GLU A 102 10.68 -17.95 -5.01
C GLU A 102 9.15 -17.86 -4.99
N THR A 103 8.52 -18.25 -6.10
CA THR A 103 7.06 -18.43 -6.13
C THR A 103 6.70 -19.77 -5.49
N SER A 104 6.23 -19.74 -4.25
CA SER A 104 5.62 -20.90 -3.58
C SER A 104 4.09 -20.90 -3.74
N ASN A 105 3.50 -22.07 -3.94
CA ASN A 105 2.06 -22.26 -4.01
C ASN A 105 1.42 -22.57 -2.64
N GLU A 106 2.20 -22.57 -1.55
CA GLU A 106 1.75 -22.89 -0.19
C GLU A 106 0.51 -22.12 0.26
N TRP A 107 0.38 -20.85 -0.16
CA TRP A 107 -0.70 -19.96 0.24
C TRP A 107 -1.91 -20.00 -0.68
N THR A 108 -1.85 -20.80 -1.75
CA THR A 108 -2.92 -20.90 -2.75
C THR A 108 -4.23 -21.40 -2.16
N PRO A 109 -4.26 -22.48 -1.34
CA PRO A 109 -5.51 -22.99 -0.77
C PRO A 109 -6.20 -21.97 0.13
N TRP A 110 -5.44 -21.33 1.02
CA TRP A 110 -5.96 -20.29 1.91
C TRP A 110 -6.53 -19.09 1.13
N ARG A 111 -5.82 -18.65 0.07
CA ARG A 111 -6.29 -17.58 -0.80
C ARG A 111 -7.60 -17.95 -1.47
N ASP A 112 -7.71 -19.17 -1.99
CA ASP A 112 -8.90 -19.60 -2.72
C ASP A 112 -10.12 -19.72 -1.78
N GLU A 113 -9.93 -20.25 -0.57
CA GLU A 113 -10.97 -20.27 0.48
C GLU A 113 -11.44 -18.85 0.85
N LEU A 114 -10.51 -17.93 1.08
CA LEU A 114 -10.81 -16.52 1.35
C LEU A 114 -11.61 -15.88 0.20
N VAL A 115 -11.28 -16.20 -1.06
CA VAL A 115 -11.96 -15.66 -2.24
C VAL A 115 -13.42 -16.13 -2.31
N GLU A 116 -13.67 -17.39 -1.99
CA GLU A 116 -15.03 -17.96 -1.93
C GLU A 116 -15.86 -17.35 -0.79
N GLU A 117 -15.27 -17.19 0.40
CA GLU A 117 -15.91 -16.54 1.54
C GLU A 117 -16.28 -15.10 1.20
N MET A 118 -15.31 -14.32 0.71
CA MET A 118 -15.50 -12.92 0.33
C MET A 118 -16.59 -12.72 -0.73
N PHE A 119 -16.71 -13.67 -1.68
CA PHE A 119 -17.73 -13.61 -2.73
C PHE A 119 -19.12 -13.95 -2.20
N SER A 120 -19.24 -15.01 -1.41
CA SER A 120 -20.51 -15.41 -0.76
C SER A 120 -21.07 -14.27 0.10
N ASP A 121 -20.20 -13.64 0.90
CA ASP A 121 -20.56 -12.49 1.74
C ASP A 121 -21.06 -11.29 0.93
N TRP A 122 -20.51 -11.10 -0.27
CA TRP A 122 -20.93 -10.04 -1.17
C TRP A 122 -22.27 -10.34 -1.82
N GLU A 123 -22.50 -11.56 -2.31
CA GLU A 123 -23.78 -11.97 -2.89
C GLU A 123 -24.93 -11.80 -1.88
N LEU A 124 -24.73 -12.18 -0.62
CA LEU A 124 -25.72 -12.02 0.45
C LEU A 124 -26.09 -10.55 0.72
N ARG A 125 -25.15 -9.62 0.57
CA ARG A 125 -25.38 -8.18 0.80
C ARG A 125 -26.01 -7.49 -0.40
N ASN A 126 -26.02 -8.14 -1.56
CA ASN A 126 -26.43 -7.59 -2.84
C ASN A 126 -27.72 -8.22 -3.41
N GLN A 127 -28.39 -9.08 -2.63
CA GLN A 127 -29.79 -9.49 -2.80
C GLN A 127 -30.76 -8.49 -2.17
#